data_AF-A0A8H3SSM8-F1
#
_entry.id   AF-A0A8H3SSM8-F1
#
_cell.length_a   1.000
_cell.length_b   1.000
_cell.length_c   1.000
_cell.angle_alpha   90.00
_cell.angle_beta   90.00
_cell.angle_gamma   90.00
#
_symmetry.space_group_name_H-M   'P 1'
#
loop_
_entity.id
_entity.type
_entity.pdbx_description
1 polymer ?
#
loop_
_entity_poly.entity_id
_entity_poly.type
_entity_poly.pdbx_seq_one_letter_code
_entity_poly.pdbx_strand_id
1 'polypeptide(L)'
;MLRSLVALGFTIGLLAMPGAAVTVDNAFNIYTGTGTGSCASRLSKLEDFWMDTNTLASGLATAFNTADDKDATIDRVVAQKLFTAWLGIKFDNSGDTPAIKDESSQTSMSAFEQNSDVLNKFVASGEYSSYKSPPRLFCDNFGDWFDWTDQAFDASGNPVELNGVALTIEEMYEQVRQQAGYDSHRPYWISDMGVYVFPKPTSNGDLCGASANGNPLQGVSIPGYPEGYYQATVNGETEIIEYKAMEDIVLLCPDSFDSQIPWEYDILASLPEVEAEEGEYLYDAMPRSSTLFHELWHLVTFWLGLDKKIDQPITGRLTDHSYYTEQCLALAAGWYTNIYADQNVENYVFLAMSWWYWVEENVAFYDGEPHAWDWVPEEGEDDDDGDDDDEED
;
A
#
# COMPACT_ATOMS: atom_id res chain seq x y z
N MET A 1 -35.85 30.28 -4.10
CA MET A 1 -36.30 29.13 -4.92
C MET A 1 -35.99 29.37 -6.39
N LEU A 2 -34.76 29.08 -6.80
CA LEU A 2 -34.41 28.77 -8.18
C LEU A 2 -33.26 27.76 -8.06
N ARG A 3 -33.59 26.47 -8.24
CA ARG A 3 -32.61 25.38 -8.25
C ARG A 3 -31.79 25.55 -9.53
N SER A 4 -30.51 25.90 -9.39
CA SER A 4 -29.58 25.90 -10.51
C SER A 4 -29.11 24.46 -10.69
N LEU A 5 -29.65 23.81 -11.73
CA LEU A 5 -29.12 22.58 -12.30
C LEU A 5 -27.72 22.88 -12.84
N VAL A 6 -26.68 22.62 -12.05
CA VAL A 6 -25.35 22.39 -12.58
C VAL A 6 -25.18 20.88 -12.61
N ALA A 7 -25.54 20.30 -13.76
CA ALA A 7 -25.04 19.01 -14.16
C ALA A 7 -23.52 19.17 -14.39
N LEU A 8 -22.73 19.01 -13.33
CA LEU A 8 -21.29 18.73 -13.46
C LEU A 8 -21.16 17.21 -13.62
N GLY A 9 -21.54 16.75 -14.81
CA GLY A 9 -21.24 15.38 -15.21
C GLY A 9 -19.75 15.24 -15.48
N PHE A 10 -19.17 14.14 -15.00
CA PHE A 10 -18.14 13.38 -15.72
C PHE A 10 -17.12 14.24 -16.48
N THR A 11 -16.46 15.14 -15.76
CA THR A 11 -15.30 15.86 -16.30
C THR A 11 -14.11 15.74 -15.35
N ILE A 12 -13.84 14.53 -14.86
CA ILE A 12 -12.44 14.14 -14.67
C ILE A 12 -11.86 14.16 -16.07
N GLY A 13 -10.98 15.13 -16.32
CA GLY A 13 -10.34 15.33 -17.59
C GLY A 13 -9.73 14.02 -18.08
N LEU A 14 -10.15 13.60 -19.27
CA LEU A 14 -9.25 13.05 -20.27
C LEU A 14 -8.10 14.05 -20.48
N LEU A 15 -7.16 14.11 -19.55
CA LEU A 15 -5.82 14.60 -19.82
C LEU A 15 -5.09 13.45 -20.51
N ALA A 16 -5.21 13.45 -21.83
CA ALA A 16 -4.42 12.72 -22.82
C ALA A 16 -3.45 11.63 -22.30
N MET A 17 -3.88 10.35 -22.37
CA MET A 17 -2.94 9.25 -22.60
C MET A 17 -3.15 8.72 -24.03
N PRO A 18 -2.26 9.01 -25.00
CA PRO A 18 -2.15 8.19 -26.20
C PRO A 18 -1.38 6.91 -25.82
N GLY A 19 -2.07 6.00 -25.13
CA GLY A 19 -1.63 4.66 -24.75
C GLY A 19 -2.86 3.94 -24.22
N ALA A 20 -3.10 2.69 -24.63
CA ALA A 20 -4.15 1.91 -23.97
C ALA A 20 -3.83 1.87 -22.47
N ALA A 21 -4.80 2.22 -21.61
CA ALA A 21 -4.62 2.10 -20.17
C ALA A 21 -4.12 0.68 -19.86
N VAL A 22 -3.05 0.56 -19.07
CA VAL A 22 -2.53 -0.74 -18.65
C VAL A 22 -3.66 -1.44 -17.94
N THR A 23 -4.02 -2.63 -18.41
CA THR A 23 -5.01 -3.49 -17.77
C THR A 23 -4.34 -4.34 -16.70
N VAL A 24 -5.10 -4.87 -15.75
CA VAL A 24 -4.54 -5.65 -14.63
C VAL A 24 -3.73 -6.87 -15.09
N ASP A 25 -4.12 -7.48 -16.21
CA ASP A 25 -3.41 -8.60 -16.86
C ASP A 25 -2.13 -8.17 -17.61
N ASN A 26 -1.98 -6.89 -17.93
CA ASN A 26 -0.72 -6.32 -18.42
C ASN A 26 0.20 -5.89 -17.27
N ALA A 27 -0.36 -5.42 -16.16
CA ALA A 27 0.39 -5.01 -14.96
C ALA A 27 0.91 -6.21 -14.16
N PHE A 28 0.17 -7.33 -14.14
CA PHE A 28 0.48 -8.50 -13.33
C PHE A 28 0.48 -9.80 -14.13
N ASN A 29 1.40 -10.70 -13.78
CA ASN A 29 1.27 -12.13 -14.03
C ASN A 29 0.22 -12.71 -13.07
N ILE A 30 -1.06 -12.61 -13.43
CA ILE A 30 -2.16 -13.13 -12.60
C ILE A 30 -2.10 -14.67 -12.56
N TYR A 31 -2.03 -15.25 -11.37
CA TYR A 31 -2.03 -16.70 -11.22
C TYR A 31 -3.43 -17.27 -11.38
N THR A 32 -3.69 -17.98 -12.48
CA THR A 32 -4.96 -18.68 -12.76
C THR A 32 -4.78 -20.20 -12.81
N GLY A 33 -3.79 -20.72 -12.10
CA GLY A 33 -3.49 -22.15 -12.03
C GLY A 33 -4.60 -22.95 -11.35
N THR A 34 -4.40 -24.27 -11.29
CA THR A 34 -5.35 -25.20 -10.64
C THR A 34 -5.08 -25.39 -9.14
N GLY A 35 -3.89 -25.00 -8.66
CA GLY A 35 -3.56 -24.97 -7.24
C GLY A 35 -4.21 -23.83 -6.45
N THR A 36 -4.00 -23.85 -5.14
CA THR A 36 -4.37 -22.78 -4.20
C THR A 36 -3.75 -21.44 -4.63
N GLY A 37 -4.42 -20.32 -4.33
CA GLY A 37 -3.97 -18.98 -4.72
C GLY A 37 -4.53 -18.48 -6.06
N SER A 38 -5.30 -19.31 -6.78
CA SER A 38 -5.83 -18.97 -8.10
C SER A 38 -6.81 -17.81 -8.09
N CYS A 39 -6.58 -16.84 -8.98
CA CYS A 39 -7.45 -15.70 -9.24
C CYS A 39 -8.53 -15.96 -10.29
N ALA A 40 -8.65 -17.18 -10.81
CA ALA A 40 -9.53 -17.48 -11.96
C ALA A 40 -11.00 -17.07 -11.74
N SER A 41 -11.52 -17.20 -10.52
CA SER A 41 -12.88 -16.78 -10.15
C SER A 41 -13.01 -15.29 -9.77
N ARG A 42 -11.88 -14.57 -9.70
CA ARG A 42 -11.78 -13.17 -9.21
C ARG A 42 -11.42 -12.17 -10.29
N LEU A 43 -11.15 -12.60 -11.53
CA LEU A 43 -10.67 -11.73 -12.61
C LEU A 43 -11.50 -10.46 -12.80
N SER A 44 -12.83 -10.57 -12.81
CA SER A 44 -13.71 -9.39 -12.94
C SER A 44 -13.56 -8.42 -11.75
N LYS A 45 -13.46 -8.94 -10.51
CA LYS A 45 -13.25 -8.08 -9.34
C LYS A 45 -11.87 -7.42 -9.35
N LEU A 46 -10.84 -8.12 -9.86
CA LEU A 46 -9.50 -7.56 -10.02
C LEU A 46 -9.48 -6.43 -11.05
N GLU A 47 -10.25 -6.54 -12.13
CA GLU A 47 -10.42 -5.44 -13.10
C GLU A 47 -11.02 -4.20 -12.43
N ASP A 48 -12.06 -4.38 -11.60
CA ASP A 48 -12.66 -3.28 -10.85
C ASP A 48 -11.68 -2.68 -9.83
N PHE A 49 -10.95 -3.51 -9.08
CA PHE A 49 -9.97 -3.06 -8.10
C PHE A 49 -8.83 -2.27 -8.76
N TRP A 50 -8.42 -2.72 -9.95
CA TRP A 50 -7.42 -2.03 -10.75
C TRP A 50 -7.92 -0.70 -11.30
N MET A 51 -9.19 -0.61 -11.69
CA MET A 51 -9.81 0.66 -12.10
C MET A 51 -9.81 1.68 -10.96
N ASP A 52 -10.17 1.24 -9.75
CA ASP A 52 -10.11 2.10 -8.56
C ASP A 52 -8.69 2.52 -8.22
N THR A 53 -7.74 1.58 -8.30
CA THR A 53 -6.29 1.86 -8.13
C THR A 53 -5.82 2.97 -9.08
N ASN A 54 -6.17 2.90 -10.36
CA ASN A 54 -5.81 3.92 -11.35
C ASN A 54 -6.45 5.28 -11.03
N THR A 55 -7.70 5.25 -10.55
CA THR A 55 -8.44 6.45 -10.15
C THR A 55 -7.78 7.12 -8.94
N LEU A 56 -7.43 6.35 -7.91
CA LEU A 56 -6.75 6.84 -6.71
C LEU A 56 -5.33 7.36 -7.01
N ALA A 57 -4.54 6.64 -7.82
CA ALA A 57 -3.21 7.08 -8.24
C ALA A 57 -3.27 8.40 -9.03
N SER A 58 -4.19 8.49 -10.00
CA SER A 58 -4.42 9.72 -10.78
C SER A 58 -4.94 10.87 -9.90
N GLY A 59 -5.77 10.54 -8.91
CA GLY A 59 -6.27 11.47 -7.89
C GLY A 59 -5.12 12.08 -7.11
N LEU A 60 -4.19 11.26 -6.58
CA LEU A 60 -3.01 11.75 -5.88
C LEU A 60 -2.13 12.66 -6.74
N ALA A 61 -1.88 12.29 -8.01
CA ALA A 61 -1.13 13.13 -8.92
C ALA A 61 -1.83 14.48 -9.15
N THR A 62 -3.16 14.49 -9.20
CA THR A 62 -3.96 15.71 -9.31
C THR A 62 -3.86 16.54 -8.03
N ALA A 63 -4.10 15.93 -6.87
CA ALA A 63 -3.99 16.59 -5.56
C ALA A 63 -2.64 17.28 -5.38
N PHE A 64 -1.55 16.59 -5.77
CA PHE A 64 -0.19 17.13 -5.71
C PHE A 64 -0.03 18.38 -6.59
N ASN A 65 -0.40 18.28 -7.87
CA ASN A 65 -0.34 19.43 -8.79
C ASN A 65 -1.20 20.60 -8.29
N THR A 66 -2.39 20.31 -7.75
CA THR A 66 -3.30 21.31 -7.21
C THR A 66 -2.73 21.97 -5.95
N ALA A 67 -2.02 21.24 -5.07
CA ALA A 67 -1.40 21.82 -3.88
C ALA A 67 -0.28 22.83 -4.22
N ASP A 68 0.39 22.64 -5.36
CA ASP A 68 1.46 23.52 -5.88
C ASP A 68 0.92 24.65 -6.80
N ASP A 69 -0.39 24.71 -7.03
CA ASP A 69 -0.97 25.72 -7.92
C ASP A 69 -0.76 27.16 -7.39
N LYS A 70 -0.47 28.07 -8.31
CA LYS A 70 -0.22 29.48 -7.99
C LYS A 70 -1.47 30.22 -7.56
N ASP A 71 -2.62 29.84 -8.13
CA ASP A 71 -3.89 30.51 -7.87
C ASP A 71 -4.50 30.02 -6.55
N ALA A 72 -4.99 30.95 -5.73
CA ALA A 72 -5.63 30.65 -4.45
C ALA A 72 -7.05 30.13 -4.61
N THR A 73 -7.19 28.93 -5.17
CA THR A 73 -8.48 28.23 -5.31
C THR A 73 -8.86 27.49 -4.03
N ILE A 74 -10.13 27.13 -3.90
CA ILE A 74 -10.61 26.26 -2.81
C ILE A 74 -9.90 24.91 -2.90
N ASP A 75 -9.83 24.31 -4.10
CA ASP A 75 -9.18 23.02 -4.32
C ASP A 75 -7.71 23.00 -3.86
N ARG A 76 -6.96 24.08 -4.11
CA ARG A 76 -5.59 24.22 -3.59
C ARG A 76 -5.55 24.19 -2.07
N VAL A 77 -6.44 24.96 -1.42
CA VAL A 77 -6.49 25.01 0.04
C VAL A 77 -6.82 23.63 0.61
N VAL A 78 -7.80 22.93 0.03
CA VAL A 78 -8.16 21.57 0.45
C VAL A 78 -6.99 20.62 0.25
N ALA A 79 -6.37 20.60 -0.93
CA ALA A 79 -5.21 19.75 -1.21
C ALA A 79 -4.09 19.98 -0.18
N GLN A 80 -3.71 21.24 0.08
CA GLN A 80 -2.68 21.59 1.07
C GLN A 80 -3.05 21.14 2.49
N LYS A 81 -4.33 21.32 2.90
CA LYS A 81 -4.82 20.84 4.20
C LYS A 81 -4.76 19.31 4.28
N LEU A 82 -5.11 18.59 3.22
CA LEU A 82 -5.02 17.12 3.18
C LEU A 82 -3.57 16.63 3.23
N PHE A 83 -2.64 17.25 2.49
CA PHE A 83 -1.21 16.97 2.60
C PHE A 83 -0.67 17.26 4.02
N THR A 84 -1.18 18.30 4.68
CA THR A 84 -0.85 18.60 6.07
C THR A 84 -1.38 17.51 7.01
N ALA A 85 -2.65 17.13 6.85
CA ALA A 85 -3.33 16.14 7.68
C ALA A 85 -2.68 14.75 7.59
N TRP A 86 -2.45 14.28 6.37
CA TRP A 86 -2.05 12.89 6.14
C TRP A 86 -0.55 12.69 6.02
N LEU A 87 0.23 13.72 5.67
CA LEU A 87 1.68 13.60 5.50
C LEU A 87 2.48 14.60 6.35
N GLY A 88 1.82 15.47 7.11
CA GLY A 88 2.49 16.46 7.98
C GLY A 88 3.16 17.60 7.22
N ILE A 89 2.90 17.74 5.92
CA ILE A 89 3.57 18.71 5.06
C ILE A 89 2.94 20.08 5.24
N LYS A 90 3.71 21.06 5.72
CA LYS A 90 3.24 22.42 5.97
C LYS A 90 3.56 23.36 4.81
N PHE A 91 2.58 24.21 4.48
CA PHE A 91 2.67 25.20 3.41
C PHE A 91 2.73 26.62 4.00
N ASP A 92 3.55 27.48 3.40
CA ASP A 92 3.60 28.92 3.59
C ASP A 92 2.88 29.60 2.43
N ASN A 93 1.75 30.23 2.76
CA ASN A 93 0.90 30.97 1.82
C ASN A 93 1.07 32.50 1.95
N SER A 94 2.12 32.99 2.63
CA SER A 94 2.33 34.42 2.87
C SER A 94 2.83 35.21 1.63
N GLY A 95 3.27 34.51 0.58
CA GLY A 95 3.74 35.09 -0.68
C GLY A 95 2.80 34.87 -1.87
N ASP A 96 3.19 35.36 -3.04
CA ASP A 96 2.42 35.22 -4.30
C ASP A 96 2.37 33.77 -4.82
N THR A 97 3.16 32.87 -4.26
CA THR A 97 3.20 31.44 -4.63
C THR A 97 3.35 30.63 -3.35
N PRO A 98 2.55 29.57 -3.15
CA PRO A 98 2.71 28.70 -2.00
C PRO A 98 4.12 28.10 -1.98
N ALA A 99 4.68 27.93 -0.79
CA ALA A 99 5.98 27.29 -0.60
C ALA A 99 5.92 26.28 0.53
N ILE A 100 6.78 25.26 0.50
CA ILE A 100 6.90 24.31 1.62
C ILE A 100 7.65 25.00 2.78
N LYS A 101 7.02 25.01 3.97
CA LYS A 101 7.38 25.90 5.09
C LYS A 101 8.70 25.57 5.79
N ASP A 102 9.01 24.28 5.95
CA ASP A 102 10.15 23.82 6.74
C ASP A 102 10.88 22.61 6.13
N GLU A 103 12.11 22.35 6.60
CA GLU A 103 12.98 21.29 6.08
C GLU A 103 12.38 19.88 6.25
N SER A 104 11.66 19.64 7.35
CA SER A 104 10.91 18.40 7.55
C SER A 104 9.84 18.22 6.47
N SER A 105 9.04 19.25 6.21
CA SER A 105 8.00 19.24 5.19
C SER A 105 8.60 19.07 3.78
N GLN A 106 9.77 19.67 3.51
CA GLN A 106 10.49 19.47 2.24
C GLN A 106 10.97 18.03 2.08
N THR A 107 11.43 17.40 3.17
CA THR A 107 11.86 16.01 3.18
C THR A 107 10.68 15.08 2.90
N SER A 108 9.56 15.25 3.62
CA SER A 108 8.34 14.46 3.41
C SER A 108 7.74 14.69 2.02
N MET A 109 7.75 15.92 1.50
CA MET A 109 7.31 16.20 0.13
C MET A 109 8.21 15.49 -0.90
N SER A 110 9.52 15.57 -0.73
CA SER A 110 10.47 14.86 -1.62
C SER A 110 10.29 13.35 -1.58
N ALA A 111 9.95 12.79 -0.41
CA ALA A 111 9.63 11.37 -0.26
C ALA A 111 8.31 11.01 -0.95
N PHE A 112 7.27 11.83 -0.79
CA PHE A 112 6.00 11.69 -1.50
C PHE A 112 6.22 11.71 -3.02
N GLU A 113 6.96 12.68 -3.56
CA GLU A 113 7.25 12.79 -5.00
C GLU A 113 7.94 11.53 -5.53
N GLN A 114 8.97 11.04 -4.84
CA GLN A 114 9.70 9.83 -5.24
C GLN A 114 8.80 8.58 -5.23
N ASN A 115 7.99 8.42 -4.20
CA ASN A 115 7.10 7.28 -4.06
C ASN A 115 5.96 7.36 -5.10
N SER A 116 5.38 8.54 -5.28
CA SER A 116 4.29 8.79 -6.24
C SER A 116 4.75 8.62 -7.69
N ASP A 117 5.99 9.03 -8.04
CA ASP A 117 6.55 8.83 -9.37
C ASP A 117 6.61 7.34 -9.76
N VAL A 118 7.07 6.47 -8.86
CA VAL A 118 7.12 5.03 -9.16
C VAL A 118 5.75 4.38 -9.22
N LEU A 119 4.79 4.80 -8.38
CA LEU A 119 3.42 4.32 -8.46
C LEU A 119 2.80 4.72 -9.80
N ASN A 120 2.90 6.01 -10.16
CA ASN A 120 2.36 6.53 -11.41
C ASN A 120 2.99 5.85 -12.64
N LYS A 121 4.30 5.59 -12.58
CA LYS A 121 4.99 4.83 -13.62
C LYS A 121 4.45 3.40 -13.72
N PHE A 122 4.24 2.72 -12.59
CA PHE A 122 3.70 1.37 -12.57
C PHE A 122 2.28 1.30 -13.14
N VAL A 123 1.37 2.18 -12.71
CA VAL A 123 -0.02 2.16 -13.23
C VAL A 123 -0.07 2.56 -14.71
N ALA A 124 0.84 3.42 -15.19
CA ALA A 124 0.86 3.87 -16.58
C ALA A 124 1.52 2.88 -17.55
N SER A 125 2.49 2.07 -17.12
CA SER A 125 3.23 1.16 -18.03
C SER A 125 3.58 -0.22 -17.47
N GLY A 126 3.25 -0.52 -16.21
CA GLY A 126 3.69 -1.72 -15.49
C GLY A 126 5.16 -1.70 -15.05
N GLU A 127 5.87 -0.58 -15.29
CA GLU A 127 7.29 -0.46 -14.95
C GLU A 127 7.51 0.01 -13.50
N TYR A 128 8.35 -0.72 -12.78
CA TYR A 128 8.83 -0.38 -11.43
C TYR A 128 10.21 -1.03 -11.20
N SER A 129 10.86 -0.67 -10.10
CA SER A 129 12.12 -1.29 -9.69
C SER A 129 11.84 -2.71 -9.20
N SER A 130 12.35 -3.71 -9.90
CA SER A 130 12.19 -5.14 -9.55
C SER A 130 13.33 -5.98 -10.11
N TYR A 131 13.56 -7.16 -9.53
CA TYR A 131 14.45 -8.18 -10.10
C TYR A 131 13.81 -8.92 -11.29
N LYS A 132 12.48 -9.05 -11.30
CA LYS A 132 11.75 -9.82 -12.32
C LYS A 132 10.34 -9.27 -12.47
N SER A 133 10.02 -8.78 -13.67
CA SER A 133 8.72 -8.18 -14.01
C SER A 133 8.00 -8.95 -15.12
N PRO A 134 6.65 -8.84 -15.21
CA PRO A 134 5.75 -8.17 -14.26
C PRO A 134 5.61 -8.94 -12.93
N PRO A 135 5.18 -8.28 -11.84
CA PRO A 135 4.89 -8.93 -10.56
C PRO A 135 3.83 -10.01 -10.71
N ARG A 136 3.75 -10.93 -9.76
CA ARG A 136 2.73 -11.98 -9.72
C ARG A 136 1.60 -11.62 -8.77
N LEU A 137 0.36 -11.90 -9.18
CA LEU A 137 -0.81 -11.68 -8.34
C LEU A 137 -1.48 -13.02 -7.99
N PHE A 138 -1.68 -13.26 -6.68
CA PHE A 138 -2.46 -14.37 -6.14
C PHE A 138 -3.72 -13.86 -5.41
N CYS A 139 -4.78 -14.65 -5.39
CA CYS A 139 -6.08 -14.28 -4.80
C CYS A 139 -6.50 -15.19 -3.62
N ASP A 140 -5.55 -15.96 -3.11
CA ASP A 140 -5.68 -16.83 -1.94
C ASP A 140 -4.25 -17.24 -1.51
N ASN A 141 -4.14 -18.02 -0.44
CA ASN A 141 -2.87 -18.55 0.03
C ASN A 141 -2.15 -19.40 -1.05
N PHE A 142 -0.82 -19.45 -1.00
CA PHE A 142 0.04 -20.07 -2.03
C PHE A 142 -0.08 -21.60 -2.13
N GLY A 143 -0.62 -22.25 -1.09
CA GLY A 143 -0.72 -23.71 -0.99
C GLY A 143 -0.15 -24.23 0.32
N ASP A 144 0.60 -25.33 0.23
CA ASP A 144 1.18 -26.01 1.38
C ASP A 144 2.37 -25.23 1.94
N TRP A 145 2.43 -25.13 3.28
CA TRP A 145 3.58 -24.58 3.99
C TRP A 145 4.38 -25.71 4.65
N PHE A 146 5.68 -25.47 4.81
CA PHE A 146 6.64 -26.45 5.31
C PHE A 146 7.39 -25.88 6.52
N ASP A 147 7.97 -26.77 7.32
CA ASP A 147 8.98 -26.39 8.29
C ASP A 147 10.34 -26.30 7.57
N TRP A 148 11.23 -25.40 8.01
CA TRP A 148 12.57 -25.26 7.40
C TRP A 148 13.38 -26.56 7.37
N THR A 149 13.11 -27.48 8.31
CA THR A 149 13.77 -28.78 8.41
C THR A 149 13.17 -29.86 7.51
N ASP A 150 12.07 -29.57 6.81
CA ASP A 150 11.48 -30.49 5.86
C ASP A 150 12.38 -30.66 4.62
N GLN A 151 12.22 -31.80 3.94
CA GLN A 151 12.95 -32.10 2.72
C GLN A 151 12.57 -31.10 1.61
N ALA A 152 13.57 -30.53 0.95
CA ALA A 152 13.37 -29.58 -0.13
C ALA A 152 12.91 -30.26 -1.42
N PHE A 153 12.29 -29.48 -2.30
CA PHE A 153 11.88 -29.90 -3.64
C PHE A 153 12.69 -29.15 -4.70
N ASP A 154 13.06 -29.85 -5.77
CA ASP A 154 13.70 -29.23 -6.94
C ASP A 154 12.68 -28.48 -7.80
N ALA A 155 13.16 -27.77 -8.83
CA ALA A 155 12.30 -27.00 -9.74
C ALA A 155 11.31 -27.84 -10.58
N SER A 156 11.41 -29.17 -10.53
CA SER A 156 10.49 -30.14 -11.13
C SER A 156 9.50 -30.74 -10.12
N GLY A 157 9.62 -30.38 -8.83
CA GLY A 157 8.80 -30.88 -7.74
C GLY A 157 9.24 -32.23 -7.16
N ASN A 158 10.44 -32.71 -7.48
CA ASN A 158 10.96 -33.94 -6.89
C ASN A 158 11.69 -33.63 -5.57
N PRO A 159 11.59 -34.50 -4.56
CA PRO A 159 12.39 -34.35 -3.35
C PRO A 159 13.88 -34.36 -3.66
N VAL A 160 14.63 -33.45 -3.05
CA VAL A 160 16.07 -33.34 -3.26
C VAL A 160 16.79 -34.32 -2.35
N GLU A 161 17.57 -35.22 -2.95
CA GLU A 161 18.42 -36.18 -2.24
C GLU A 161 19.81 -36.24 -2.88
N LEU A 162 20.84 -36.16 -2.05
CA LEU A 162 22.23 -36.38 -2.48
C LEU A 162 22.79 -37.59 -1.74
N ASN A 163 23.12 -38.66 -2.49
CA ASN A 163 23.64 -39.91 -1.93
C ASN A 163 22.76 -40.56 -0.85
N GLY A 164 21.44 -40.48 -1.04
CA GLY A 164 20.46 -41.01 -0.10
C GLY A 164 20.31 -40.19 1.18
N VAL A 165 20.88 -38.98 1.23
CA VAL A 165 20.64 -37.98 2.27
C VAL A 165 19.67 -36.94 1.71
N ALA A 166 18.50 -36.84 2.34
CA ALA A 166 17.53 -35.78 2.04
C ALA A 166 18.12 -34.42 2.43
N LEU A 167 18.09 -33.48 1.49
CA LEU A 167 18.47 -32.10 1.76
C LEU A 167 17.25 -31.31 2.21
N THR A 168 17.45 -30.44 3.19
CA THR A 168 16.39 -29.63 3.79
C THR A 168 16.22 -28.29 3.10
N ILE A 169 15.07 -27.65 3.30
CA ILE A 169 14.80 -26.30 2.78
C ILE A 169 15.78 -25.29 3.41
N GLU A 170 16.09 -25.43 4.70
CA GLU A 170 17.11 -24.64 5.40
C GLU A 170 18.46 -24.69 4.68
N GLU A 171 18.93 -25.87 4.31
CA GLU A 171 20.22 -26.03 3.64
C GLU A 171 20.23 -25.35 2.26
N MET A 172 19.16 -25.53 1.47
CA MET A 172 19.09 -24.98 0.11
C MET A 172 18.86 -23.47 0.05
N TYR A 173 18.19 -22.91 1.05
CA TYR A 173 17.79 -21.50 1.10
C TYR A 173 18.38 -20.77 2.31
N GLU A 174 19.59 -21.15 2.73
CA GLU A 174 20.29 -20.56 3.87
C GLU A 174 20.41 -19.03 3.73
N GLN A 175 20.68 -18.53 2.51
CA GLN A 175 20.75 -17.08 2.24
C GLN A 175 19.43 -16.34 2.47
N VAL A 176 18.29 -17.02 2.38
CA VAL A 176 16.97 -16.44 2.68
C VAL A 176 16.73 -16.48 4.18
N ARG A 177 16.97 -17.65 4.80
CA ARG A 177 16.75 -17.81 6.25
C ARG A 177 17.60 -16.88 7.09
N GLN A 178 18.88 -16.69 6.74
CA GLN A 178 19.80 -15.82 7.47
C GLN A 178 19.42 -14.32 7.40
N GLN A 179 18.46 -13.93 6.55
CA GLN A 179 17.95 -12.57 6.52
C GLN A 179 17.19 -12.27 7.81
N ALA A 180 17.40 -11.06 8.34
CA ALA A 180 16.82 -10.66 9.61
C ALA A 180 15.29 -10.83 9.60
N GLY A 181 14.79 -11.62 10.55
CA GLY A 181 13.37 -11.88 10.67
C GLY A 181 12.83 -12.90 9.67
N TYR A 182 13.62 -13.85 9.15
CA TYR A 182 13.13 -15.01 8.39
C TYR A 182 13.13 -16.34 9.18
N ASP A 183 13.89 -16.44 10.29
CA ASP A 183 14.02 -17.67 11.09
C ASP A 183 12.72 -18.22 11.69
N SER A 184 11.68 -17.39 11.88
CA SER A 184 10.37 -17.80 12.43
C SER A 184 9.32 -18.13 11.35
N HIS A 185 9.68 -18.14 10.07
CA HIS A 185 8.73 -18.19 8.95
C HIS A 185 8.59 -19.60 8.41
N ARG A 186 7.52 -19.84 7.65
CA ARG A 186 7.32 -21.10 6.95
C ARG A 186 7.50 -20.89 5.45
N PRO A 187 8.39 -21.65 4.80
CA PRO A 187 8.45 -21.72 3.34
C PRO A 187 7.14 -22.26 2.78
N TYR A 188 6.66 -21.64 1.70
CA TYR A 188 5.49 -22.06 0.95
C TYR A 188 5.92 -22.71 -0.36
N TRP A 189 5.36 -23.86 -0.72
CA TRP A 189 5.65 -24.52 -1.99
C TRP A 189 4.50 -24.32 -2.99
N ILE A 190 4.81 -23.77 -4.16
CA ILE A 190 3.85 -23.63 -5.25
C ILE A 190 4.13 -24.71 -6.29
N SER A 191 3.41 -25.84 -6.19
CA SER A 191 3.65 -27.04 -7.00
C SER A 191 3.60 -26.78 -8.50
N ASP A 192 2.62 -25.99 -8.96
CA ASP A 192 2.39 -25.72 -10.38
C ASP A 192 3.53 -24.88 -11.01
N MET A 193 4.28 -24.17 -10.18
CA MET A 193 5.40 -23.32 -10.59
C MET A 193 6.77 -23.96 -10.32
N GLY A 194 6.84 -24.87 -9.35
CA GLY A 194 8.07 -25.49 -8.91
C GLY A 194 8.98 -24.51 -8.18
N VAL A 195 8.43 -23.68 -7.29
CA VAL A 195 9.16 -22.65 -6.53
C VAL A 195 8.69 -22.55 -5.08
N TYR A 196 9.59 -22.10 -4.22
CA TYR A 196 9.26 -21.69 -2.86
C TYR A 196 8.90 -20.20 -2.79
N VAL A 197 8.06 -19.82 -1.83
CA VAL A 197 7.80 -18.42 -1.46
C VAL A 197 8.10 -18.27 0.01
N PHE A 198 8.73 -17.15 0.36
CA PHE A 198 9.18 -16.85 1.73
C PHE A 198 8.54 -15.52 2.16
N PRO A 199 7.30 -15.53 2.68
CA PRO A 199 6.68 -14.33 3.24
C PRO A 199 7.46 -13.86 4.48
N LYS A 200 7.67 -12.54 4.60
CA LYS A 200 8.12 -11.87 5.84
C LYS A 200 7.01 -11.93 6.93
N PRO A 201 7.24 -11.52 8.20
CA PRO A 201 6.36 -11.87 9.32
C PRO A 201 5.00 -11.19 9.23
N THR A 202 4.02 -11.94 8.75
CA THR A 202 2.59 -11.65 8.95
C THR A 202 1.87 -12.82 9.65
N SER A 203 2.34 -14.07 9.50
CA SER A 203 1.81 -15.22 10.25
C SER A 203 2.77 -16.43 10.36
N ASN A 204 2.53 -17.33 11.32
CA ASN A 204 3.30 -18.57 11.55
C ASN A 204 2.71 -19.81 10.83
N GLY A 205 1.81 -19.60 9.87
CA GLY A 205 0.98 -20.62 9.24
C GLY A 205 0.20 -19.96 8.11
N ASP A 206 -1.08 -20.32 7.95
CA ASP A 206 -1.97 -19.74 6.94
C ASP A 206 -1.85 -18.20 6.88
N LEU A 207 -1.44 -17.67 5.73
CA LEU A 207 -1.25 -16.22 5.51
C LEU A 207 -2.59 -15.49 5.48
N CYS A 208 -3.60 -16.10 4.86
CA CYS A 208 -4.94 -15.52 4.74
C CYS A 208 -5.87 -15.90 5.88
N GLY A 209 -5.44 -16.83 6.72
CA GLY A 209 -6.14 -17.18 7.96
C GLY A 209 -6.11 -16.04 8.98
N ALA A 210 -6.87 -16.21 10.06
CA ALA A 210 -6.85 -15.27 11.17
C ALA A 210 -5.43 -15.14 11.74
N SER A 211 -4.90 -13.91 11.74
CA SER A 211 -3.64 -13.57 12.40
C SER A 211 -3.71 -13.89 13.90
N ALA A 212 -2.58 -13.80 14.61
CA ALA A 212 -2.52 -13.98 16.06
C ALA A 212 -3.50 -13.07 16.85
N ASN A 213 -3.99 -11.99 16.22
CA ASN A 213 -4.93 -11.03 16.79
C ASN A 213 -6.40 -11.30 16.39
N GLY A 214 -6.69 -12.36 15.63
CA GLY A 214 -8.04 -12.81 15.29
C GLY A 214 -8.63 -12.23 14.01
N ASN A 215 -8.01 -11.22 13.40
CA ASN A 215 -8.45 -10.68 12.11
C ASN A 215 -7.69 -11.34 10.95
N PRO A 216 -8.39 -11.76 9.89
CA PRO A 216 -7.78 -12.28 8.67
C PRO A 216 -7.04 -11.17 7.92
N LEU A 217 -5.93 -11.55 7.30
CA LEU A 217 -5.16 -10.66 6.42
C LEU A 217 -5.98 -10.34 5.17
N GLN A 218 -5.92 -9.08 4.71
CA GLN A 218 -6.59 -8.65 3.48
C GLN A 218 -5.64 -8.80 2.28
N GLY A 219 -4.45 -8.24 2.38
CA GLY A 219 -3.42 -8.39 1.36
C GLY A 219 -2.03 -8.49 1.98
N VAL A 220 -1.07 -8.88 1.15
CA VAL A 220 0.34 -8.70 1.45
C VAL A 220 1.16 -8.70 0.17
N SER A 221 2.14 -7.80 0.14
CA SER A 221 3.16 -7.77 -0.88
C SER A 221 4.42 -8.46 -0.38
N ILE A 222 5.05 -9.27 -1.22
CA ILE A 222 6.24 -10.06 -0.86
C ILE A 222 7.33 -9.79 -1.90
N PRO A 223 8.54 -9.38 -1.49
CA PRO A 223 9.66 -9.23 -2.41
C PRO A 223 10.07 -10.57 -3.01
N GLY A 224 10.32 -10.60 -4.32
CA GLY A 224 10.83 -11.73 -5.05
C GLY A 224 12.33 -11.93 -4.87
N TYR A 225 12.88 -12.89 -5.58
CA TYR A 225 14.31 -13.22 -5.52
C TYR A 225 14.83 -13.76 -6.87
N PRO A 226 16.11 -13.54 -7.22
CA PRO A 226 16.67 -13.98 -8.48
C PRO A 226 16.84 -15.50 -8.54
N GLU A 227 17.08 -16.04 -9.74
CA GLU A 227 17.47 -17.44 -9.87
C GLU A 227 18.82 -17.69 -9.19
N GLY A 228 19.02 -18.92 -8.73
CA GLY A 228 20.24 -19.26 -8.04
C GLY A 228 20.47 -20.75 -7.99
N TYR A 229 21.52 -21.12 -7.25
CA TYR A 229 21.88 -22.50 -7.05
C TYR A 229 22.42 -22.70 -5.64
N TYR A 230 22.26 -23.92 -5.15
CA TYR A 230 22.90 -24.40 -3.94
C TYR A 230 23.89 -25.50 -4.31
N GLN A 231 25.12 -25.37 -3.80
CA GLN A 231 26.15 -26.39 -4.01
C GLN A 231 26.21 -27.29 -2.77
N ALA A 232 25.56 -28.45 -2.85
CA ALA A 232 25.55 -29.44 -1.79
C ALA A 232 26.79 -30.33 -1.89
N THR A 233 27.44 -30.63 -0.77
CA THR A 233 28.51 -31.65 -0.72
C THR A 233 28.22 -32.67 0.37
N VAL A 234 27.87 -33.89 -0.03
CA VAL A 234 27.52 -34.99 0.88
C VAL A 234 28.37 -36.22 0.53
N ASN A 235 29.01 -36.80 1.54
CA ASN A 235 29.90 -37.96 1.40
C ASN A 235 31.03 -37.78 0.38
N GLY A 236 31.49 -36.54 0.16
CA GLY A 236 32.60 -36.21 -0.73
C GLY A 236 32.21 -36.04 -2.20
N GLU A 237 30.93 -36.16 -2.55
CA GLU A 237 30.40 -35.78 -3.85
C GLU A 237 29.70 -34.43 -3.75
N THR A 238 29.85 -33.63 -4.81
CA THR A 238 29.30 -32.28 -4.90
C THR A 238 28.32 -32.21 -6.06
N GLU A 239 27.13 -31.71 -5.79
CA GLU A 239 26.10 -31.46 -6.80
C GLU A 239 25.63 -30.00 -6.73
N ILE A 240 25.23 -29.46 -7.89
CA ILE A 240 24.65 -28.13 -8.01
C ILE A 240 23.15 -28.31 -8.20
N ILE A 241 22.38 -27.76 -7.27
CA ILE A 241 20.92 -27.80 -7.28
C ILE A 241 20.42 -26.40 -7.62
N GLU A 242 19.78 -26.26 -8.77
CA GLU A 242 19.26 -24.98 -9.25
C GLU A 242 17.85 -24.73 -8.70
N TYR A 243 17.55 -23.46 -8.38
CA TYR A 243 16.21 -23.00 -8.07
C TYR A 243 15.84 -21.80 -8.95
N LYS A 244 14.56 -21.72 -9.33
CA LYS A 244 14.04 -20.68 -10.22
C LYS A 244 13.90 -19.34 -9.50
N ALA A 245 14.02 -18.25 -10.26
CA ALA A 245 13.67 -16.90 -9.81
C ALA A 245 12.17 -16.78 -9.52
N MET A 246 11.83 -16.04 -8.46
CA MET A 246 10.46 -15.66 -8.13
C MET A 246 10.24 -14.17 -8.39
N GLU A 247 9.14 -13.81 -9.06
CA GLU A 247 8.73 -12.41 -9.20
C GLU A 247 8.38 -11.80 -7.84
N ASP A 248 8.36 -10.46 -7.74
CA ASP A 248 7.66 -9.82 -6.61
C ASP A 248 6.17 -10.21 -6.65
N ILE A 249 5.56 -10.32 -5.49
CA ILE A 249 4.22 -10.88 -5.33
C ILE A 249 3.31 -9.84 -4.68
N VAL A 250 2.09 -9.73 -5.19
CA VAL A 250 0.93 -9.24 -4.44
C VAL A 250 0.01 -10.42 -4.20
N LEU A 251 -0.30 -10.69 -2.94
CA LEU A 251 -1.33 -11.63 -2.54
C LEU A 251 -2.52 -10.83 -2.02
N LEU A 252 -3.71 -11.06 -2.57
CA LEU A 252 -4.97 -10.60 -2.01
C LEU A 252 -5.68 -11.82 -1.44
N CYS A 253 -6.02 -11.79 -0.16
CA CYS A 253 -6.72 -12.87 0.51
C CYS A 253 -8.21 -12.87 0.15
N PRO A 254 -8.90 -14.02 0.35
CA PRO A 254 -10.32 -14.13 0.02
C PRO A 254 -11.20 -13.04 0.65
N ASP A 255 -10.84 -12.58 1.85
CA ASP A 255 -11.58 -11.56 2.58
C ASP A 255 -11.57 -10.20 1.87
N SER A 256 -10.54 -9.87 1.08
CA SER A 256 -10.55 -8.68 0.22
C SER A 256 -11.59 -8.73 -0.87
N PHE A 257 -12.19 -9.89 -1.13
CA PHE A 257 -13.22 -10.06 -2.14
C PHE A 257 -14.59 -10.39 -1.55
N ASP A 258 -14.64 -11.19 -0.49
CA ASP A 258 -15.89 -11.81 -0.01
C ASP A 258 -16.38 -11.29 1.34
N SER A 259 -15.49 -10.70 2.13
CA SER A 259 -15.81 -10.27 3.49
C SER A 259 -16.43 -8.87 3.47
N GLN A 260 -17.23 -8.55 4.50
CA GLN A 260 -17.60 -7.16 4.81
C GLN A 260 -16.67 -6.54 5.86
N ILE A 261 -15.54 -7.20 6.13
CA ILE A 261 -14.57 -6.79 7.14
C ILE A 261 -13.22 -6.50 6.44
N PRO A 262 -12.59 -5.35 6.70
CA PRO A 262 -13.09 -4.26 7.55
C PRO A 262 -14.18 -3.41 6.88
N TRP A 263 -14.35 -3.50 5.56
CA TRP A 263 -15.19 -2.57 4.80
C TRP A 263 -16.38 -3.24 4.12
N GLU A 264 -17.52 -2.56 4.14
CA GLU A 264 -18.77 -3.03 3.52
C GLU A 264 -18.75 -2.96 1.99
N TYR A 265 -18.14 -1.91 1.44
CA TYR A 265 -18.18 -1.56 0.03
C TYR A 265 -17.10 -2.28 -0.80
N ASP A 266 -17.43 -2.72 -2.01
CA ASP A 266 -16.48 -3.44 -2.88
C ASP A 266 -15.50 -2.46 -3.55
N ILE A 267 -16.04 -1.38 -4.13
CA ILE A 267 -15.35 -0.48 -5.07
C ILE A 267 -15.76 0.98 -4.83
N LEU A 268 -15.01 1.95 -5.35
CA LEU A 268 -15.28 3.38 -5.23
C LEU A 268 -16.70 3.74 -5.70
N ALA A 269 -17.12 3.20 -6.85
CA ALA A 269 -18.45 3.43 -7.41
C ALA A 269 -19.62 2.88 -6.56
N SER A 270 -19.32 2.10 -5.51
CA SER A 270 -20.30 1.56 -4.57
C SER A 270 -20.37 2.30 -3.24
N LEU A 271 -19.50 3.30 -3.03
CA LEU A 271 -19.50 4.11 -1.83
C LEU A 271 -20.78 4.95 -1.73
N PRO A 272 -21.30 5.16 -0.53
CA PRO A 272 -22.47 5.99 -0.30
C PRO A 272 -22.10 7.47 -0.45
N GLU A 273 -23.10 8.31 -0.73
CA GLU A 273 -22.94 9.76 -0.62
C GLU A 273 -22.73 10.12 0.86
N VAL A 274 -21.67 10.88 1.13
CA VAL A 274 -21.33 11.39 2.45
C VAL A 274 -21.70 12.87 2.52
N GLU A 275 -22.40 13.28 3.58
CA GLU A 275 -22.64 14.69 3.86
C GLU A 275 -21.62 15.21 4.88
N ALA A 276 -21.18 16.46 4.72
CA ALA A 276 -20.37 17.13 5.75
C ALA A 276 -21.15 17.19 7.08
N GLU A 277 -20.46 16.98 8.21
CA GLU A 277 -21.00 17.11 9.58
C GLU A 277 -21.98 16.02 10.06
N GLU A 278 -22.47 15.13 9.17
CA GLU A 278 -23.37 14.01 9.54
C GLU A 278 -22.94 12.64 8.94
N GLY A 279 -21.73 12.56 8.37
CA GLY A 279 -21.24 11.38 7.65
C GLY A 279 -20.42 10.36 8.46
N GLU A 280 -20.03 9.27 7.80
CA GLU A 280 -19.18 8.21 8.36
C GLU A 280 -17.70 8.63 8.42
N TYR A 281 -16.93 8.06 9.35
CA TYR A 281 -15.49 8.25 9.42
C TYR A 281 -14.81 7.72 8.15
N LEU A 282 -13.70 8.34 7.74
CA LEU A 282 -12.98 7.98 6.52
C LEU A 282 -12.66 6.48 6.45
N TYR A 283 -12.25 5.88 7.57
CA TYR A 283 -11.93 4.45 7.65
C TYR A 283 -13.14 3.57 7.32
N ASP A 284 -14.33 3.92 7.79
CA ASP A 284 -15.55 3.14 7.53
C ASP A 284 -16.04 3.34 6.09
N ALA A 285 -15.69 4.48 5.48
CA ALA A 285 -16.06 4.88 4.13
C ALA A 285 -15.00 4.49 3.06
N MET A 286 -14.19 3.46 3.31
CA MET A 286 -13.24 2.91 2.32
C MET A 286 -13.83 1.70 1.58
N PRO A 287 -13.46 1.47 0.31
CA PRO A 287 -13.83 0.25 -0.41
C PRO A 287 -12.77 -0.84 -0.22
N ARG A 288 -13.16 -2.11 -0.36
CA ARG A 288 -12.22 -3.25 -0.38
C ARG A 288 -11.15 -3.15 -1.47
N SER A 289 -11.47 -2.52 -2.60
CA SER A 289 -10.53 -2.23 -3.68
C SER A 289 -9.31 -1.41 -3.25
N SER A 290 -9.41 -0.64 -2.16
CA SER A 290 -8.28 0.06 -1.55
C SER A 290 -7.16 -0.88 -1.09
N THR A 291 -7.46 -2.17 -0.83
CA THR A 291 -6.44 -3.17 -0.47
C THR A 291 -5.42 -3.35 -1.59
N LEU A 292 -5.85 -3.44 -2.85
CA LEU A 292 -4.90 -3.55 -3.97
C LEU A 292 -4.04 -2.27 -4.09
N PHE A 293 -4.66 -1.11 -3.87
CA PHE A 293 -3.97 0.17 -3.89
C PHE A 293 -2.93 0.28 -2.77
N HIS A 294 -3.28 -0.14 -1.56
CA HIS A 294 -2.39 -0.26 -0.41
C HIS A 294 -1.20 -1.17 -0.74
N GLU A 295 -1.45 -2.40 -1.20
CA GLU A 295 -0.39 -3.35 -1.52
C GLU A 295 0.54 -2.88 -2.64
N LEU A 296 0.01 -2.13 -3.61
CA LEU A 296 0.84 -1.55 -4.66
C LEU A 296 1.90 -0.59 -4.13
N TRP A 297 1.62 0.17 -3.07
CA TRP A 297 2.63 1.03 -2.46
C TRP A 297 3.80 0.23 -1.88
N HIS A 298 3.54 -0.90 -1.22
CA HIS A 298 4.61 -1.78 -0.78
C HIS A 298 5.39 -2.32 -1.97
N LEU A 299 4.69 -2.86 -2.97
CA LEU A 299 5.28 -3.46 -4.16
C LEU A 299 6.24 -2.51 -4.89
N VAL A 300 5.76 -1.31 -5.25
CA VAL A 300 6.54 -0.38 -6.08
C VAL A 300 7.71 0.26 -5.33
N THR A 301 7.68 0.21 -3.99
CA THR A 301 8.72 0.79 -3.14
C THR A 301 9.68 -0.24 -2.52
N PHE A 302 9.46 -1.55 -2.71
CA PHE A 302 10.35 -2.59 -2.17
C PHE A 302 11.81 -2.37 -2.51
N TRP A 303 12.10 -2.05 -3.76
CA TRP A 303 13.47 -1.96 -4.25
C TRP A 303 13.95 -0.51 -4.37
N LEU A 304 13.24 0.44 -3.75
CA LEU A 304 13.61 1.85 -3.78
C LEU A 304 14.68 2.21 -2.75
N GLY A 305 15.92 2.30 -3.22
CA GLY A 305 17.03 2.94 -2.52
C GLY A 305 18.20 2.02 -2.22
N LEU A 306 19.28 2.61 -1.70
CA LEU A 306 20.46 1.90 -1.20
C LEU A 306 20.56 2.18 0.31
N ASP A 307 20.60 1.15 1.14
CA ASP A 307 21.15 1.30 2.48
C ASP A 307 22.67 1.51 2.31
N LYS A 308 23.08 2.78 2.38
CA LYS A 308 24.48 3.20 2.22
C LYS A 308 25.44 2.58 3.26
N LYS A 309 24.94 1.92 4.31
CA LYS A 309 25.77 1.23 5.31
C LYS A 309 26.08 -0.21 4.93
N ILE A 310 25.19 -0.89 4.20
CA ILE A 310 25.34 -2.32 3.84
C ILE A 310 25.37 -2.56 2.33
N ASP A 311 25.23 -1.52 1.50
CA ASP A 311 25.22 -1.59 0.03
C ASP A 311 24.17 -2.59 -0.50
N GLN A 312 23.01 -2.63 0.17
CA GLN A 312 21.86 -3.44 -0.21
C GLN A 312 20.63 -2.55 -0.41
N PRO A 313 19.63 -3.00 -1.19
CA PRO A 313 18.37 -2.27 -1.34
C PRO A 313 17.72 -2.01 0.02
N ILE A 314 17.13 -0.83 0.21
CA ILE A 314 16.24 -0.58 1.36
C ILE A 314 14.94 -1.32 1.07
N THR A 315 14.90 -2.61 1.42
CA THR A 315 13.68 -3.41 1.29
C THR A 315 12.57 -2.85 2.19
N GLY A 316 11.45 -2.45 1.59
CA GLY A 316 10.27 -1.97 2.31
C GLY A 316 10.41 -0.53 2.81
N ARG A 317 10.62 0.43 1.89
CA ARG A 317 10.64 1.86 2.20
C ARG A 317 9.31 2.34 2.81
N LEU A 318 8.20 1.86 2.28
CA LEU A 318 6.88 2.03 2.87
C LEU A 318 6.47 0.74 3.60
N THR A 319 6.02 0.89 4.84
CA THR A 319 5.65 -0.21 5.75
C THR A 319 4.31 0.06 6.42
N ASP A 320 3.82 -0.91 7.19
CA ASP A 320 2.60 -0.80 7.97
C ASP A 320 2.89 -0.39 9.41
N HIS A 321 3.04 0.91 9.64
CA HIS A 321 3.17 1.44 10.99
C HIS A 321 1.83 1.53 11.71
N SER A 322 0.76 1.86 10.98
CA SER A 322 -0.60 1.89 11.52
C SER A 322 -1.66 1.84 10.41
N TYR A 323 -2.80 1.23 10.72
CA TYR A 323 -4.03 1.22 9.91
C TYR A 323 -5.14 2.12 10.48
N TYR A 324 -5.01 2.59 11.74
CA TYR A 324 -6.02 3.43 12.38
C TYR A 324 -5.84 4.90 11.98
N THR A 325 -6.95 5.58 11.68
CA THR A 325 -6.97 6.97 11.24
C THR A 325 -6.27 7.91 12.22
N GLU A 326 -6.59 7.82 13.52
CA GLU A 326 -6.03 8.70 14.55
C GLU A 326 -4.52 8.52 14.69
N GLN A 327 -4.05 7.30 14.51
CA GLN A 327 -2.62 6.98 14.55
C GLN A 327 -1.89 7.46 13.30
N CYS A 328 -2.54 7.41 12.13
CA CYS A 328 -1.99 7.99 10.90
C CYS A 328 -1.88 9.52 11.00
N LEU A 329 -2.87 10.18 11.61
CA LEU A 329 -2.84 11.61 11.91
C LEU A 329 -1.76 11.94 12.96
N ALA A 330 -1.61 11.12 14.00
CA ALA A 330 -0.54 11.27 14.99
C ALA A 330 0.86 11.14 14.38
N LEU A 331 1.04 10.23 13.42
CA LEU A 331 2.27 10.11 12.62
C LEU A 331 2.55 11.39 11.83
N ALA A 332 1.55 11.93 11.14
CA ALA A 332 1.67 13.17 10.37
C ALA A 332 1.93 14.40 11.27
N ALA A 333 1.35 14.42 12.46
CA ALA A 333 1.60 15.45 13.47
C ALA A 333 2.99 15.35 14.13
N GLY A 334 3.76 14.29 13.85
CA GLY A 334 5.11 14.10 14.36
C GLY A 334 5.15 13.68 15.84
N TRP A 335 4.12 12.98 16.33
CA TRP A 335 4.08 12.53 17.74
C TRP A 335 5.09 11.41 18.03
N TYR A 336 5.61 10.76 16.98
CA TYR A 336 6.58 9.68 17.07
C TYR A 336 7.98 10.16 16.67
N THR A 337 9.02 9.66 17.37
CA THR A 337 10.40 10.16 17.20
C THR A 337 11.18 9.51 16.06
N ASN A 338 10.76 8.35 15.57
CA ASN A 338 11.49 7.56 14.56
C ASN A 338 10.58 6.88 13.54
N ILE A 339 9.33 7.31 13.46
CA ILE A 339 8.33 6.79 12.54
C ILE A 339 7.62 8.00 11.95
N TYR A 340 7.56 8.06 10.62
CA TYR A 340 7.06 9.21 9.90
C TYR A 340 5.91 8.81 8.98
N ALA A 341 4.98 9.73 8.71
CA ALA A 341 3.82 9.47 7.86
C ALA A 341 4.19 9.08 6.42
N ASP A 342 5.29 9.63 5.89
CA ASP A 342 5.84 9.30 4.57
C ASP A 342 6.53 7.92 4.50
N GLN A 343 6.50 7.16 5.60
CA GLN A 343 6.94 5.76 5.70
C GLN A 343 5.77 4.78 5.90
N ASN A 344 4.56 5.27 6.14
CA ASN A 344 3.38 4.45 6.38
C ASN A 344 2.51 4.40 5.13
N VAL A 345 2.19 3.21 4.61
CA VAL A 345 1.34 3.09 3.41
C VAL A 345 -0.04 3.68 3.63
N GLU A 346 -0.65 3.43 4.78
CA GLU A 346 -2.04 3.85 5.02
C GLU A 346 -2.22 5.37 4.97
N ASN A 347 -1.18 6.15 5.31
CA ASN A 347 -1.22 7.61 5.15
C ASN A 347 -1.39 8.04 3.68
N TYR A 348 -0.81 7.31 2.72
CA TYR A 348 -1.02 7.55 1.28
C TYR A 348 -2.42 7.13 0.83
N VAL A 349 -2.93 6.03 1.39
CA VAL A 349 -4.29 5.54 1.10
C VAL A 349 -5.33 6.54 1.58
N PHE A 350 -5.23 7.03 2.83
CA PHE A 350 -6.13 8.04 3.37
C PHE A 350 -6.04 9.37 2.61
N LEU A 351 -4.83 9.80 2.21
CA LEU A 351 -4.69 10.98 1.36
C LEU A 351 -5.41 10.83 0.02
N ALA A 352 -5.27 9.67 -0.64
CA ALA A 352 -5.92 9.39 -1.92
C ALA A 352 -7.44 9.36 -1.79
N MET A 353 -7.95 8.66 -0.77
CA MET A 353 -9.38 8.56 -0.49
C MET A 353 -9.99 9.91 -0.13
N SER A 354 -9.32 10.70 0.73
CA SER A 354 -9.80 12.04 1.10
C SER A 354 -9.88 12.97 -0.09
N TRP A 355 -8.90 12.90 -1.00
CA TRP A 355 -8.94 13.68 -2.23
C TRP A 355 -10.05 13.22 -3.19
N TRP A 356 -10.27 11.91 -3.28
CA TRP A 356 -11.38 11.36 -4.09
C TRP A 356 -12.73 11.88 -3.60
N TYR A 357 -13.01 11.83 -2.29
CA TYR A 357 -14.24 12.39 -1.71
C TYR A 357 -14.36 13.91 -1.94
N TRP A 358 -13.25 14.65 -1.89
CA TRP A 358 -13.29 16.07 -2.22
C TRP A 358 -13.75 16.31 -3.67
N VAL A 359 -13.20 15.56 -4.62
CA VAL A 359 -13.52 15.73 -6.04
C VAL A 359 -14.93 15.25 -6.38
N GLU A 360 -15.36 14.12 -5.82
CA GLU A 360 -16.65 13.52 -6.16
C GLU A 360 -17.81 14.15 -5.38
N GLU A 361 -17.60 14.50 -4.10
CA GLU A 361 -18.68 14.87 -3.17
C GLU A 361 -18.51 16.25 -2.54
N ASN A 362 -17.36 16.93 -2.73
CA ASN A 362 -17.00 18.18 -2.04
C ASN A 362 -16.96 18.04 -0.51
N VAL A 363 -16.58 16.85 -0.03
CA VAL A 363 -16.37 16.56 1.40
C VAL A 363 -14.88 16.37 1.66
N ALA A 364 -14.38 16.98 2.74
CA ALA A 364 -12.98 16.88 3.13
C ALA A 364 -12.82 16.10 4.44
N PHE A 365 -11.81 15.24 4.50
CA PHE A 365 -11.47 14.46 5.70
C PHE A 365 -10.11 14.90 6.25
N TYR A 366 -10.11 15.92 7.11
CA TYR A 366 -8.86 16.50 7.65
C TYR A 366 -8.38 15.80 8.93
N ASP A 367 -9.29 15.26 9.71
CA ASP A 367 -9.05 14.56 10.98
C ASP A 367 -9.67 13.16 10.99
N GLY A 368 -10.07 12.67 9.81
CA GLY A 368 -10.80 11.41 9.64
C GLY A 368 -12.31 11.54 9.69
N GLU A 369 -12.85 12.71 10.07
CA GLU A 369 -14.28 13.01 10.03
C GLU A 369 -14.65 13.82 8.78
N PRO A 370 -15.90 13.74 8.29
CA PRO A 370 -16.33 14.47 7.11
C PRO A 370 -16.64 15.93 7.44
N HIS A 371 -15.96 16.84 6.75
CA HIS A 371 -16.07 18.28 6.94
C HIS A 371 -16.36 19.04 5.65
N ALA A 372 -16.92 20.23 5.81
CA ALA A 372 -16.87 21.25 4.76
C ALA A 372 -15.43 21.76 4.57
N TRP A 373 -15.13 22.30 3.38
CA TRP A 373 -13.78 22.73 3.02
C TRP A 373 -13.19 23.81 3.96
N ASP A 374 -14.07 24.69 4.47
CA ASP A 374 -13.74 25.86 5.29
C ASP A 374 -13.62 25.53 6.78
N TRP A 375 -13.78 24.26 7.17
CA TRP A 375 -13.63 23.85 8.56
C TRP A 375 -12.31 24.35 9.15
N VAL A 376 -12.46 25.01 10.30
CA VAL A 376 -11.41 25.43 11.21
C VAL A 376 -11.69 24.67 12.49
N PRO A 377 -10.74 23.90 13.03
CA PRO A 377 -10.94 23.23 14.31
C PRO A 377 -11.39 24.27 15.33
N GLU A 378 -12.44 23.97 16.10
CA GLU A 378 -12.77 24.80 17.26
C GLU A 378 -11.54 24.78 18.18
N GLU A 379 -10.78 25.88 18.21
CA GLU A 379 -9.78 26.09 19.24
C GLU A 379 -10.53 25.97 20.56
N GLY A 380 -10.15 24.96 21.37
CA GLY A 380 -10.80 24.68 22.64
C GLY A 380 -10.99 25.97 23.41
N GLU A 381 -12.22 26.17 23.89
CA GLU A 381 -12.67 27.28 24.74
C GLU A 381 -11.49 28.02 25.35
N ASP A 382 -11.13 29.17 24.76
CA ASP A 382 -10.43 30.20 25.52
C ASP A 382 -11.22 30.33 26.81
N ASP A 383 -10.58 30.06 27.95
CA ASP A 383 -11.09 30.37 29.28
C ASP A 383 -11.37 31.88 29.31
N ASP A 384 -12.54 32.25 28.82
CA ASP A 384 -13.20 33.54 28.94
C ASP A 384 -13.71 33.62 30.37
N ASP A 385 -12.77 33.66 31.33
CA ASP A 385 -13.02 34.22 32.65
C ASP A 385 -12.85 35.74 32.54
N GLY A 386 -13.74 36.33 31.74
CA GLY A 386 -14.08 37.73 31.80
C GLY A 386 -14.86 38.03 33.09
N ASP A 387 -14.37 39.06 33.78
CA ASP A 387 -15.14 40.03 34.57
C ASP A 387 -15.77 39.50 35.89
N ASP A 388 -15.57 40.08 37.06
CA ASP A 388 -15.68 41.49 37.41
C ASP A 388 -15.28 41.71 38.88
N ASP A 389 -14.81 42.93 39.16
CA ASP A 389 -15.00 43.75 40.36
C ASP A 389 -14.69 43.21 41.78
N ASP A 390 -13.78 43.93 42.47
CA ASP A 390 -14.17 44.69 43.67
C ASP A 390 -13.07 45.68 44.11
N GLU A 391 -13.44 46.96 44.00
CA GLU A 391 -13.31 48.09 44.93
C GLU A 391 -12.06 48.30 45.83
N GLU A 392 -11.56 49.54 45.75
CA GLU A 392 -11.08 50.44 46.82
C GLU A 392 -10.06 49.94 47.87
N ASP A 393 -8.83 50.49 47.80
CA ASP A 393 -8.28 51.39 48.84
C ASP A 393 -7.04 52.17 48.33
#